data_AF-A0A6C1KF55-F1
#
_entry.id   AF-A0A6C1KF55-F1
#
_cell.length_a   1.000
_cell.length_b   1.000
_cell.length_c   1.000
_cell.angle_alpha   90.00
_cell.angle_beta   90.00
_cell.angle_gamma   90.00
#
_symmetry.space_group_name_H-M   'P 1'
#
loop_
_entity.id
_entity.type
_entity.pdbx_description
1 polymer ?
#
loop_
_entity_poly.entity_id
_entity_poly.type
_entity_poly.pdbx_seq_one_letter_code
_entity_poly.pdbx_strand_id
1 'polypeptide(L)'
;MSTLPTPAIALPEIADMAADDRHAALTYLNDAWVEAVREGLDEDCLVQAALFTALRSLVATYGETASAEYMARVAERVAAGDYTIAGLTH
;
A
#
# COMPACT_ATOMS: atom_id res chain seq x y z
N MET A 1 -6.41 45.09 18.91
CA MET A 1 -5.27 44.24 18.52
C MET A 1 -5.10 43.15 19.58
N SER A 2 -5.84 42.06 19.46
CA SER A 2 -5.60 40.84 20.24
C SER A 2 -6.10 39.67 19.40
N THR A 3 -5.17 39.03 18.71
CA THR A 3 -5.39 37.81 17.94
C THR A 3 -5.63 36.67 18.93
N LEU A 4 -6.79 36.02 18.83
CA LEU A 4 -7.00 34.72 19.47
C LEU A 4 -5.99 33.72 18.87
N PRO A 5 -5.31 32.89 19.67
CA PRO A 5 -4.53 31.80 19.14
C PRO A 5 -5.48 30.73 18.61
N THR A 6 -5.50 30.53 17.30
CA THR A 6 -6.05 29.30 16.72
C THR A 6 -5.23 28.13 17.28
N PRO A 7 -5.83 27.15 17.98
CA PRO A 7 -5.10 25.93 18.28
C PRO A 7 -4.89 25.21 16.94
N ALA A 8 -3.62 25.10 16.55
CA ALA A 8 -3.18 24.22 15.48
C ALA A 8 -3.38 22.77 15.94
N ILE A 9 -4.62 22.29 15.88
CA ILE A 9 -4.92 20.88 16.08
C ILE A 9 -4.66 20.17 14.75
N ALA A 10 -3.39 19.96 14.41
CA ALA A 10 -3.02 18.94 13.43
C ALA A 10 -3.09 17.60 14.17
N LEU A 11 -4.27 16.97 14.15
CA LEU A 11 -4.61 15.82 14.98
C LEU A 11 -3.83 14.55 14.56
N PRO A 12 -3.08 13.91 15.48
CA PRO A 12 -2.55 12.55 15.28
C PRO A 12 -3.66 11.50 14.99
N GLU A 13 -4.91 11.81 15.32
CA GLU A 13 -6.12 10.99 15.10
C GLU A 13 -6.38 10.66 13.62
N ILE A 14 -6.01 11.53 12.67
CA ILE A 14 -6.18 11.25 11.23
C ILE A 14 -5.14 10.24 10.75
N ALA A 15 -3.91 10.31 11.27
CA ALA A 15 -2.84 9.38 10.91
C ALA A 15 -3.09 7.98 11.50
N ASP A 16 -3.64 7.92 12.71
CA ASP A 16 -4.03 6.67 13.39
C ASP A 16 -5.17 5.97 12.64
N MET A 17 -6.22 6.71 12.28
CA MET A 17 -7.34 6.16 11.50
C MET A 17 -6.91 5.70 10.09
N ALA A 18 -6.02 6.43 9.41
CA ALA A 18 -5.48 6.00 8.13
C ALA A 18 -4.54 4.77 8.25
N ALA A 19 -3.87 4.61 9.40
CA ALA A 19 -3.10 3.41 9.69
C ALA A 19 -4.04 2.23 9.95
N ASP A 20 -5.10 2.42 10.73
CA ASP A 20 -6.13 1.41 11.01
C ASP A 20 -6.85 0.96 9.74
N ASP A 21 -7.26 1.89 8.87
CA ASP A 21 -7.88 1.58 7.58
C ASP A 21 -6.94 0.77 6.69
N ARG A 22 -5.63 1.10 6.69
CA ARG A 22 -4.63 0.33 5.97
C ARG A 22 -4.46 -1.07 6.54
N HIS A 23 -4.40 -1.23 7.85
CA HIS A 23 -4.30 -2.54 8.50
C HIS A 23 -5.53 -3.40 8.21
N ALA A 24 -6.73 -2.82 8.27
CA ALA A 24 -7.97 -3.51 7.94
C ALA A 24 -8.00 -3.97 6.48
N ALA A 25 -7.60 -3.11 5.54
CA ALA A 25 -7.51 -3.46 4.13
C ALA A 25 -6.48 -4.57 3.87
N LEU A 26 -5.31 -4.51 4.52
CA LEU A 26 -4.30 -5.56 4.41
C LEU A 26 -4.78 -6.90 4.96
N THR A 27 -5.50 -6.89 6.08
CA THR A 27 -6.10 -8.10 6.66
C THR A 27 -7.10 -8.71 5.69
N TYR A 28 -8.01 -7.91 5.14
CA TYR A 28 -8.99 -8.37 4.15
C TYR A 28 -8.33 -8.97 2.91
N LEU A 29 -7.29 -8.32 2.39
CA LEU A 29 -6.54 -8.82 1.24
C LEU A 29 -5.79 -10.12 1.56
N ASN A 30 -5.20 -10.23 2.75
CA ASN A 30 -4.52 -11.44 3.20
C ASN A 30 -5.49 -12.62 3.32
N ASP A 31 -6.66 -12.41 3.90
CA ASP A 31 -7.68 -13.47 4.04
C ASP A 31 -8.14 -13.96 2.66
N ALA A 32 -8.41 -13.03 1.74
CA ALA A 32 -8.73 -13.38 0.35
C ALA A 32 -7.58 -14.13 -0.35
N TRP A 33 -6.32 -13.78 -0.03
CA TRP A 33 -5.14 -14.44 -0.57
C TRP A 33 -5.02 -15.89 -0.09
N VAL A 34 -5.16 -16.11 1.22
CA VAL A 34 -5.11 -17.45 1.83
C VAL A 34 -6.19 -18.34 1.25
N GLU A 35 -7.41 -17.81 1.10
CA GLU A 35 -8.52 -18.55 0.49
C GLU A 35 -8.26 -18.89 -0.98
N ALA A 36 -7.75 -17.95 -1.78
CA ALA A 36 -7.40 -18.17 -3.18
C ALA A 36 -6.36 -19.30 -3.33
N VAL A 37 -5.29 -19.26 -2.54
CA VAL A 37 -4.26 -20.32 -2.55
C VAL A 37 -4.83 -21.66 -2.08
N ARG A 38 -5.73 -21.65 -1.08
CA ARG A 38 -6.43 -22.85 -0.60
C ARG A 38 -7.32 -23.48 -1.68
N GLU A 39 -7.90 -22.67 -2.57
CA GLU A 39 -8.66 -23.13 -3.74
C GLU A 39 -7.78 -23.66 -4.88
N GLY A 40 -6.46 -23.56 -4.75
CA GLY A 40 -5.48 -24.05 -5.73
C GLY A 40 -5.10 -23.05 -6.81
N LEU A 41 -5.38 -21.75 -6.60
CA LEU A 41 -4.83 -20.70 -7.46
C LEU A 41 -3.32 -20.62 -7.28
N ASP A 42 -2.63 -20.51 -8.41
CA ASP A 42 -1.19 -20.31 -8.44
C ASP A 42 -0.82 -18.93 -7.88
N GLU A 43 0.13 -18.91 -6.95
CA GLU A 43 0.50 -17.70 -6.22
C GLU A 43 1.12 -16.66 -7.15
N ASP A 44 1.94 -17.08 -8.11
CA ASP A 44 2.52 -16.18 -9.12
C ASP A 44 1.43 -15.51 -9.97
N CYS A 45 0.42 -16.27 -10.39
CA CYS A 45 -0.75 -15.72 -11.08
C CYS A 45 -1.50 -14.68 -10.22
N LEU A 46 -1.64 -14.96 -8.91
CA LEU A 46 -2.34 -14.06 -7.99
C LEU A 46 -1.57 -12.74 -7.79
N VAL A 47 -0.24 -12.79 -7.70
CA VAL A 47 0.63 -11.59 -7.66
C VAL A 47 0.44 -10.74 -8.90
N GLN A 48 0.47 -11.33 -10.10
CA GLN A 48 0.29 -10.58 -11.33
C GLN A 48 -1.08 -9.92 -11.41
N ALA A 49 -2.14 -10.64 -11.03
CA ALA A 49 -3.51 -10.12 -11.01
C ALA A 49 -3.68 -8.96 -10.01
N ALA A 50 -3.11 -9.10 -8.80
CA ALA A 50 -3.14 -8.06 -7.78
C ALA A 50 -2.39 -6.81 -8.23
N LEU A 51 -1.19 -6.97 -8.80
CA LEU A 51 -0.39 -5.86 -9.30
C LEU A 51 -1.10 -5.12 -10.43
N PHE A 52 -1.67 -5.84 -11.40
CA PHE A 52 -2.44 -5.23 -12.48
C PHE A 52 -3.63 -4.43 -11.95
N THR A 53 -4.36 -4.98 -10.98
CA THR A 53 -5.51 -4.31 -10.36
C THR A 53 -5.08 -3.04 -9.61
N ALA A 54 -3.99 -3.13 -8.83
CA ALA A 54 -3.45 -1.99 -8.10
C ALA A 54 -2.96 -0.88 -9.05
N LEU A 55 -2.23 -1.22 -10.10
CA LEU A 55 -1.74 -0.27 -11.11
C LEU A 55 -2.89 0.40 -11.86
N ARG A 56 -3.91 -0.36 -12.27
CA ARG A 56 -5.12 0.20 -12.91
C ARG A 56 -5.78 1.24 -12.00
N SER A 57 -5.94 0.93 -10.70
CA SER A 57 -6.55 1.86 -9.75
C SER A 57 -5.69 3.12 -9.53
N LEU A 58 -4.36 2.96 -9.52
CA LEU A 58 -3.42 4.09 -9.43
C LEU A 58 -3.57 5.02 -10.64
N VAL A 59 -3.55 4.46 -11.85
CA VAL A 59 -3.72 5.21 -13.10
C VAL A 59 -5.09 5.87 -13.18
N ALA A 60 -6.15 5.18 -12.77
CA ALA A 60 -7.50 5.75 -12.76
C ALA A 60 -7.64 6.94 -11.79
N THR A 61 -6.91 6.92 -10.68
CA THR A 61 -7.00 7.97 -9.65
C THR A 61 -6.06 9.14 -9.92
N TYR A 62 -4.84 8.88 -10.39
CA TYR A 62 -3.76 9.88 -10.47
C TYR A 62 -3.24 10.12 -11.90
N GLY A 63 -3.62 9.30 -12.87
CA GLY A 63 -3.14 9.35 -14.25
C GLY A 63 -1.84 8.57 -14.49
N GLU A 64 -1.55 8.30 -15.76
CA GLU A 64 -0.42 7.46 -16.20
C GLU A 64 0.95 8.00 -15.75
N THR A 65 1.22 9.29 -15.96
CA THR A 65 2.53 9.89 -15.66
C THR A 65 2.84 9.86 -14.17
N ALA A 66 1.91 10.29 -13.32
CA ALA A 66 2.10 10.29 -11.86
C ALA A 66 2.25 8.85 -11.32
N SER A 67 1.51 7.91 -11.90
CA SER A 67 1.61 6.49 -11.57
C SER A 67 2.97 5.90 -11.94
N ALA A 68 3.50 6.25 -13.12
CA ALA A 68 4.82 5.80 -13.56
C ALA A 68 5.94 6.35 -12.68
N GLU A 69 5.89 7.64 -12.30
CA GLU A 69 6.86 8.24 -11.38
C GLU A 69 6.82 7.58 -9.99
N TYR A 70 5.62 7.28 -9.48
CA TYR A 70 5.47 6.55 -8.24
C TYR A 70 6.09 5.15 -8.32
N MET A 71 5.81 4.41 -9.41
CA MET A 71 6.35 3.06 -9.60
C MET A 71 7.87 3.04 -9.76
N ALA A 72 8.48 4.06 -10.35
CA ALA A 72 9.94 4.18 -10.42
C ALA A 72 10.57 4.20 -9.01
N ARG A 73 9.97 4.96 -8.07
CA ARG A 73 10.43 5.00 -6.67
C ARG A 73 10.20 3.67 -5.95
N VAL A 74 9.08 2.99 -6.23
CA VAL A 74 8.83 1.65 -5.68
C VAL A 74 9.93 0.68 -6.15
N ALA A 75 10.30 0.72 -7.42
CA ALA A 75 11.37 -0.12 -7.96
C ALA A 75 12.72 0.16 -7.30
N GLU A 76 13.06 1.43 -7.07
CA GLU A 76 14.28 1.81 -6.33
C GLU A 76 14.30 1.19 -4.92
N ARG A 77 13.18 1.25 -4.19
CA ARG A 77 13.05 0.66 -2.85
C ARG A 77 13.13 -0.86 -2.84
N VAL A 78 12.54 -1.52 -3.83
CA VAL A 78 12.66 -2.98 -4.02
C VAL A 78 14.12 -3.35 -4.25
N ALA A 79 14.83 -2.63 -5.13
CA ALA A 79 16.25 -2.85 -5.39
C ALA A 79 17.14 -2.57 -4.17
N ALA A 80 16.75 -1.63 -3.32
CA ALA A 80 17.41 -1.35 -2.05
C ALA A 80 17.20 -2.45 -0.98
N GLY A 81 16.29 -3.39 -1.22
CA GLY A 81 15.97 -4.46 -0.27
C GLY A 81 15.01 -4.04 0.85
N ASP A 82 14.33 -2.90 0.74
CA ASP A 82 13.39 -2.39 1.75
C ASP A 82 12.25 -3.37 2.09
N TYR A 83 11.95 -4.27 1.16
CA TYR A 83 10.88 -5.27 1.28
C TYR A 83 11.42 -6.67 1.61
N THR A 84 12.75 -6.85 1.61
CA THR A 84 13.38 -8.08 2.09
C THR A 84 13.42 -8.03 3.61
N ILE A 85 12.55 -8.79 4.27
CA ILE A 85 12.64 -8.95 5.72
C ILE A 85 13.94 -9.69 6.01
N ALA A 86 14.89 -9.04 6.70
CA ALA A 86 16.25 -9.53 6.98
C ALA A 86 16.31 -10.74 7.96
N GLY A 87 15.35 -11.65 7.88
CA GLY A 87 15.24 -12.86 8.71
C GLY A 87 15.18 -14.19 7.95
N LEU A 88 15.21 -14.18 6.61
CA LEU A 88 15.25 -15.40 5.79
C LEU A 88 16.45 -15.35 4.83
N THR A 89 17.65 -15.21 5.41
CA THR A 89 18.85 -15.70 4.73
C THR A 89 18.84 -17.22 4.89
N HIS A 90 18.51 -17.94 3.82
CA HIS A 90 18.71 -19.38 3.78
C HIS A 90 20.20 -19.69 3.56
#